data_AF-A0A1E8CVH3-F1
#
_entry.id   AF-A0A1E8CVH3-F1
#
_cell.length_a   1.000
_cell.length_b   1.000
_cell.length_c   1.000
_cell.angle_alpha   90.00
_cell.angle_beta   90.00
_cell.angle_gamma   90.00
#
_symmetry.space_group_name_H-M   'P 1'
#
loop_
_entity.id
_entity.type
_entity.pdbx_description
1 polymer ?
#
loop_
_entity_poly.entity_id
_entity_poly.type
_entity_poly.pdbx_seq_one_letter_code
_entity_poly.pdbx_strand_id
1 'polypeptide(L)' 'MLCLQHPGDDPALLWLWDDGLEDLLTRVRLHALSEEAFRREGRWPGEELPHGHPQDGVVWPVASEAMRDALTRWSR' A
#
# COMPACT_ATOMS: atom_id res chain seq x y z
N MET A 1 -9.55 -12.77 -1.40
CA MET A 1 -10.33 -11.54 -1.64
C MET A 1 -9.30 -10.47 -1.86
N LEU A 2 -9.31 -9.78 -3.00
CA LEU A 2 -8.36 -8.68 -3.30
C LEU A 2 -8.72 -7.52 -2.37
N CYS A 3 -8.10 -7.47 -1.19
CA CYS A 3 -8.30 -6.38 -0.26
C CYS A 3 -7.44 -5.20 -0.74
N LEU A 4 -7.98 -4.42 -1.68
CA LEU A 4 -7.28 -3.27 -2.25
C LEU A 4 -7.58 -1.97 -1.49
N GLN A 5 -8.67 -1.93 -0.73
CA GLN A 5 -9.17 -0.74 -0.03
C GLN A 5 -9.84 -1.13 1.29
N HIS A 6 -9.67 -0.31 2.34
CA HIS A 6 -10.45 -0.32 3.57
C HIS A 6 -11.26 0.98 3.69
N PRO A 7 -12.49 0.93 4.23
CA PRO A 7 -13.26 2.14 4.51
C PRO A 7 -12.58 3.16 5.43
N GLY A 8 -11.55 2.76 6.18
CA GLY A 8 -10.76 3.62 7.08
C GLY A 8 -9.42 4.10 6.52
N ASP A 9 -9.07 3.77 5.27
CA ASP A 9 -7.84 4.26 4.66
C ASP A 9 -7.91 5.76 4.38
N ASP A 10 -6.75 6.43 4.37
CA ASP A 10 -6.66 7.81 3.91
C ASP A 10 -7.16 7.90 2.46
N PRO A 11 -8.00 8.89 2.10
CA PRO A 11 -8.49 9.06 0.73
C PRO A 11 -7.38 9.10 -0.33
N ALA A 12 -6.17 9.58 0.01
CA ALA A 12 -5.02 9.57 -0.90
C ALA A 12 -4.51 8.15 -1.25
N LEU A 13 -4.91 7.14 -0.48
CA LEU A 13 -4.55 5.73 -0.68
C LEU A 13 -5.66 4.93 -1.32
N LEU A 14 -6.87 5.48 -1.42
CA LEU A 14 -7.95 4.88 -2.16
C LEU A 14 -7.69 5.00 -3.67
N TRP A 15 -8.28 4.08 -4.41
CA TRP A 15 -8.47 4.24 -5.86
C TRP A 15 -9.88 4.78 -6.07
N LEU A 16 -9.97 5.88 -6.81
CA LEU A 16 -11.20 6.53 -7.22
C LEU A 16 -11.41 6.30 -8.72
N TRP A 17 -12.66 6.42 -9.17
CA TRP A 17 -12.98 6.27 -10.59
C TRP A 17 -12.15 7.19 -11.49
N ASP A 18 -11.83 8.39 -11.01
CA ASP A 18 -11.06 9.40 -11.74
C ASP A 18 -9.58 9.04 -11.89
N ASP A 19 -9.05 8.10 -11.10
CA ASP A 19 -7.66 7.62 -11.23
C ASP A 19 -7.48 6.69 -12.44
N GLY A 20 -8.59 6.14 -12.96
CA GLY A 20 -8.61 5.36 -14.19
C GLY A 20 -8.16 3.89 -14.04
N LEU A 21 -8.31 3.14 -15.13
CA LEU A 21 -8.11 1.68 -15.15
C LEU A 21 -6.65 1.26 -14.95
N GLU A 22 -5.70 2.03 -15.47
CA GLU A 22 -4.28 1.68 -15.39
C GLU A 22 -3.78 1.67 -13.94
N ASP A 23 -4.22 2.63 -13.13
CA ASP A 23 -3.89 2.69 -11.71
C ASP A 23 -4.49 1.49 -10.95
N LEU A 24 -5.75 1.15 -11.24
CA LEU A 24 -6.41 -0.03 -10.66
C LEU A 24 -5.63 -1.32 -10.97
N LEU A 25 -5.24 -1.54 -12.23
CA LEU A 25 -4.50 -2.73 -12.64
C LEU A 25 -3.11 -2.79 -11.98
N THR A 26 -2.46 -1.64 -11.83
CA THR A 26 -1.16 -1.53 -11.14
C THR A 26 -1.30 -1.94 -9.68
N ARG A 27 -2.30 -1.41 -8.97
CA ARG A 27 -2.59 -1.77 -7.57
C ARG A 27 -2.93 -3.25 -7.40
N VAL A 28 -3.77 -3.80 -8.28
CA VAL A 28 -4.10 -5.25 -8.29
C VAL A 28 -2.84 -6.10 -8.46
N ARG A 29 -1.97 -5.74 -9.40
CA ARG A 29 -0.72 -6.46 -9.65
C ARG A 29 0.20 -6.42 -8.43
N LEU A 30 0.40 -5.25 -7.83
CA LEU A 30 1.24 -5.08 -6.65
C LEU A 30 0.71 -5.87 -5.46
N HIS A 31 -0.60 -5.85 -5.24
CA HIS A 31 -1.24 -6.62 -4.18
C HIS A 31 -1.05 -8.13 -4.38
N ALA A 32 -1.28 -8.65 -5.58
CA ALA A 32 -1.13 -10.07 -5.88
C ALA A 32 0.32 -10.56 -5.67
N LEU A 33 1.31 -9.76 -6.08
CA LEU A 33 2.73 -10.07 -5.83
C LEU A 33 3.06 -10.03 -4.33
N SER A 34 2.49 -9.07 -3.60
CA SER A 34 2.71 -8.92 -2.17
C SER A 34 2.09 -10.05 -1.35
N GLU A 35 0.88 -10.49 -1.71
CA GLU A 35 0.26 -11.68 -1.13
C GLU A 35 1.13 -12.92 -1.32
N GLU A 36 1.66 -13.13 -2.53
CA GLU A 36 2.50 -14.30 -2.80
C GLU A 36 3.80 -14.26 -2.00
N ALA A 37 4.45 -13.09 -1.89
CA ALA A 37 5.62 -12.92 -1.04
C ALA A 37 5.30 -13.21 0.44
N PHE A 38 4.17 -12.69 0.95
CA PHE A 38 3.73 -12.98 2.31
C PHE A 38 3.47 -14.47 2.54
N ARG A 39 2.82 -15.16 1.59
CA ARG A 39 2.61 -16.62 1.71
C ARG A 39 3.90 -17.41 1.78
N ARG A 40 4.96 -16.93 1.11
CA ARG A 40 6.28 -17.60 1.10
C ARG A 40 7.12 -17.27 2.33
N GLU A 41 7.10 -16.02 2.76
CA GLU A 41 8.08 -15.49 3.73
C GLU A 41 7.44 -15.17 5.08
N GLY A 42 6.11 -15.23 5.19
CA GLY A 42 5.37 -14.81 6.38
C GLY A 42 5.44 -13.30 6.66
N ARG A 43 5.97 -12.51 5.72
CA ARG A 43 6.19 -11.06 5.86
C ARG A 43 5.67 -10.31 4.65
N TRP A 44 4.88 -9.27 4.90
CA TRP A 44 4.35 -8.43 3.84
C TRP A 44 5.48 -7.54 3.29
N PRO A 45 5.67 -7.47 1.95
CA PRO A 45 6.84 -6.81 1.37
C PRO A 45 6.68 -5.30 1.20
N GLY A 46 5.44 -4.81 1.19
CA GLY A 46 5.13 -3.39 1.11
C GLY A 46 4.80 -2.80 2.48
N GLU A 47 4.74 -1.49 2.55
CA GLU A 47 4.13 -0.81 3.69
C GLU A 47 2.61 -0.70 3.57
N GLU A 48 2.12 -1.01 2.37
CA GLU A 48 0.73 -0.94 1.97
C GLU A 48 0.00 -2.19 2.52
N LEU A 49 -0.33 -2.12 3.83
CA LEU A 49 -1.47 -2.73 4.53
C LEU A 49 -1.23 -4.05 5.29
N PRO A 50 -1.92 -4.24 6.44
CA PRO A 50 -3.33 -4.64 6.38
C PRO A 50 -4.32 -3.59 6.89
N HIS A 51 -5.24 -3.21 6.01
CA HIS A 51 -6.58 -2.68 6.27
C HIS A 51 -7.05 -2.78 7.72
N GLY A 52 -7.25 -1.63 8.36
CA GLY A 52 -7.80 -1.56 9.70
C GLY A 52 -7.48 -0.25 10.40
N HIS A 53 -8.16 0.02 11.52
CA HIS A 53 -7.68 1.02 12.46
C HIS A 53 -6.37 0.52 13.06
N PRO A 54 -5.29 1.32 13.03
CA PRO A 54 -4.13 0.98 13.82
C PRO A 54 -4.54 1.02 15.29
N GLN A 55 -4.60 -0.15 15.90
CA GLN A 55 -4.60 -0.22 17.36
C GLN A 55 -3.23 0.31 17.82
N ASP A 56 -3.22 1.07 18.91
CA ASP A 56 -2.00 1.56 19.57
C ASP A 56 -1.19 2.64 18.81
N GLY A 57 -1.84 3.48 18.01
CA GLY A 57 -1.21 4.70 17.48
C GLY A 57 -0.17 4.48 16.37
N VAL A 58 -0.20 3.32 15.74
CA VAL A 58 0.64 3.01 14.57
C VAL A 58 0.12 3.79 13.36
N VAL A 59 0.78 4.86 12.95
CA VAL A 59 0.46 5.50 11.66
C VAL A 59 0.79 4.48 10.55
N TRP A 60 -0.19 4.13 9.70
CA TRP A 60 0.08 3.24 8.56
C TRP A 60 1.22 3.83 7.73
N PRO A 61 2.24 3.04 7.38
CA PRO A 61 3.47 3.57 6.86
C PRO A 61 3.23 3.92 5.39
N VAL A 62 2.94 5.17 5.13
CA VAL A 62 3.33 5.76 3.84
C VAL A 62 4.49 6.68 4.19
N ALA A 63 5.57 6.11 4.77
CA ALA A 63 6.77 6.85 5.19
C ALA A 63 7.81 5.99 5.94
N SER A 64 8.09 4.73 5.57
CA SER A 64 9.36 4.16 6.05
C SER A 64 10.51 5.10 5.68
N GLU A 65 11.54 5.09 6.50
CA GLU A 65 12.75 5.86 6.24
C GLU A 65 13.28 5.59 4.82
N ALA A 66 13.21 4.32 4.37
CA ALA A 66 13.60 3.92 3.03
C ALA A 66 12.77 4.57 1.91
N MET A 67 11.44 4.67 2.07
CA MET A 67 10.58 5.33 1.07
C MET A 67 10.81 6.85 1.07
N ARG A 68 10.97 7.47 2.25
CA ARG A 68 11.28 8.90 2.39
C ARG A 68 12.63 9.25 1.73
N ASP A 69 13.63 8.40 1.90
CA ASP A 69 14.94 8.56 1.27
C ASP A 69 14.86 8.42 -0.26
N ALA A 70 14.07 7.47 -0.76
CA ALA A 70 13.87 7.28 -2.20
C ALA A 70 13.18 8.48 -2.85
N LEU A 71 12.09 8.98 -2.25
CA LEU A 71 11.38 10.18 -2.73
C LEU A 71 12.29 11.40 -2.76
N THR A 72 13.12 11.58 -1.74
CA THR A 72 14.11 12.67 -1.68
C THR A 72 15.10 12.57 -2.84
N ARG A 73 15.62 11.37 -3.13
CA ARG A 73 16.56 11.16 -4.27
C ARG A 73 15.94 11.46 -5.63
N TRP A 74 14.67 11.12 -5.85
CA TRP A 74 13.99 11.31 -7.14
C TRP A 74 13.55 12.75 -7.39
N SER A 75 13.41 13.55 -6.34
CA SER A 75 13.05 14.98 -6.43
C SER A 75 14.22 15.91 -6.80
N ARG A 76 15.44 15.37 -6.98
CA ARG A 76 16.64 16.07 -7.45
C ARG A 76 16.92 15.76 -8.91
#